data_AF-A0A0Q7W4T2-F1
#
_entry.id   AF-A0A0Q7W4T2-F1
#
_cell.length_a   1.000
_cell.length_b   1.000
_cell.length_c   1.000
_cell.angle_alpha   90.00
_cell.angle_beta   90.00
_cell.angle_gamma   90.00
#
_symmetry.space_group_name_H-M   'P 1'
#
loop_
_entity.id
_entity.type
_entity.pdbx_description
1 polymer ?
#
loop_
_entity_poly.entity_id
_entity_poly.type
_entity_poly.pdbx_seq_one_letter_code
_entity_poly.pdbx_strand_id
1 'polypeptide(L)'
;MNKPPPPASSVVTLSPDDAADLLARVRRGEFASLDEAVAAELAELNYRRAAEIMGGSDKLERFLDELEAEAIDPKDYVDAEDFFADLRATVKQRLDTPRG
;
A
#
# COMPACT_ATOMS: atom_id res chain seq x y z
N MET A 1 9.10 -2.44 -29.00
CA MET A 1 9.95 -1.78 -27.98
C MET A 1 9.20 -0.57 -27.45
N ASN A 2 8.52 -0.68 -26.30
CA ASN A 2 7.90 0.47 -25.65
C ASN A 2 8.86 0.96 -24.58
N LYS A 3 9.77 1.87 -24.96
CA LYS A 3 10.58 2.57 -23.97
C LYS A 3 9.62 3.48 -23.19
N PRO A 4 9.61 3.44 -21.85
CA PRO A 4 8.78 4.37 -21.08
C PRO A 4 9.11 5.80 -21.49
N PRO A 5 8.11 6.67 -21.65
CA PRO A 5 8.34 8.06 -22.03
C PRO A 5 9.28 8.71 -21.01
N PRO A 6 10.15 9.63 -21.45
CA PRO A 6 11.01 10.37 -20.54
C PRO A 6 10.14 11.11 -19.50
N PRO A 7 10.63 11.26 -18.26
CA PRO A 7 9.88 11.94 -17.21
C PRO A 7 9.56 13.37 -17.68
N ALA A 8 8.28 13.73 -17.63
CA ALA A 8 7.83 15.07 -17.98
C ALA A 8 8.29 16.06 -16.90
N SER A 9 8.88 17.18 -17.31
CA SER A 9 9.18 18.27 -16.39
C SER A 9 7.89 18.98 -15.99
N SER A 10 7.64 19.09 -14.69
CA SER A 10 6.47 19.77 -14.13
C SER A 10 6.92 20.96 -13.27
N VAL A 11 6.24 22.09 -13.43
CA VAL A 11 6.44 23.27 -12.58
C VAL A 11 5.30 23.30 -11.57
N VAL A 12 5.64 23.46 -10.29
CA VAL A 12 4.67 23.55 -9.19
C VAL A 12 4.85 24.87 -8.45
N THR A 13 3.74 25.44 -7.99
CA THR A 13 3.75 26.63 -7.15
C THR A 13 3.45 26.20 -5.72
N LEU A 14 4.37 26.49 -4.81
CA LEU A 14 4.21 26.23 -3.38
C LEU A 14 3.83 27.52 -2.65
N SER A 15 3.14 27.39 -1.52
CA SER A 15 3.03 28.51 -0.59
C SER A 15 4.42 28.85 -0.02
N PRO A 16 4.64 30.11 0.42
CA PRO A 16 5.92 30.49 1.04
C PRO A 16 6.26 29.65 2.27
N ASP A 17 5.25 29.28 3.06
CA ASP A 17 5.43 28.51 4.28
C ASP A 17 5.82 27.05 3.99
N ASP A 18 5.15 26.41 3.02
CA ASP A 18 5.48 25.04 2.60
C ASP A 18 6.89 24.98 1.96
N ALA A 19 7.24 25.98 1.15
CA ALA A 19 8.58 26.07 0.58
C ALA A 19 9.65 26.24 1.67
N ALA A 20 9.38 27.04 2.70
CA ALA A 20 10.29 27.24 3.81
C ALA A 20 10.48 25.95 4.64
N ASP A 21 9.41 25.20 4.89
CA ASP A 21 9.48 23.92 5.61
C ASP A 21 10.30 22.87 4.83
N LEU A 22 10.02 22.69 3.54
CA LEU A 22 10.77 21.75 2.69
C LEU A 22 12.25 22.12 2.60
N LEU A 23 12.57 23.41 2.49
CA LEU A 23 13.96 23.88 2.53
C LEU A 23 14.63 23.60 3.88
N ALA A 24 13.90 23.69 5.00
CA ALA A 24 14.43 23.34 6.31
C ALA A 24 14.74 21.83 6.39
N ARG A 25 13.89 20.98 5.83
CA ARG A 25 14.09 19.51 5.76
C ARG A 25 15.32 19.15 4.92
N VAL A 26 15.50 19.81 3.77
CA VAL A 26 16.73 19.67 2.96
C VAL A 26 17.97 20.08 3.75
N ARG A 27 17.94 21.21 4.47
CA ARG A 27 19.09 21.67 5.29
C ARG A 27 19.42 20.72 6.43
N ARG A 28 18.44 19.99 6.97
CA ARG A 28 18.65 18.93 7.97
C ARG A 28 19.19 17.63 7.36
N GLY A 29 19.27 17.54 6.03
CA GLY A 29 19.74 16.36 5.31
C GLY A 29 18.69 15.27 5.16
N GLU A 30 17.40 15.58 5.37
CA GLU A 30 16.31 14.62 5.12
C GLU A 30 16.13 14.31 3.63
N PHE A 31 16.48 15.28 2.77
CA PHE A 31 16.47 15.16 1.31
C PHE A 31 17.72 15.79 0.72
N ALA A 32 18.20 15.29 -0.42
CA ALA A 32 19.37 15.82 -1.12
C ALA A 32 19.06 17.11 -1.90
N SER A 33 17.79 17.34 -2.27
CA SER A 33 17.36 18.56 -2.98
C SER A 33 15.90 18.92 -2.70
N LEU A 34 15.52 20.15 -3.07
CA LEU A 34 14.13 20.59 -3.00
C LEU A 34 13.23 19.80 -3.96
N ASP A 35 13.72 19.46 -5.15
CA ASP A 35 12.97 18.64 -6.11
C ASP A 35 12.66 17.25 -5.56
N GLU A 36 13.62 16.65 -4.85
CA GLU A 36 13.42 15.36 -4.19
C GLU A 36 12.39 15.46 -3.06
N ALA A 37 12.47 16.51 -2.23
CA ALA A 37 11.50 16.76 -1.17
C ALA A 37 10.08 16.93 -1.72
N VAL A 38 9.91 17.70 -2.79
CA VAL A 38 8.62 17.91 -3.47
C VAL A 38 8.11 16.61 -4.09
N ALA A 39 8.97 15.82 -4.74
CA ALA A 39 8.58 14.54 -5.31
C ALA A 39 8.11 13.55 -4.23
N ALA A 40 8.75 13.53 -3.06
CA ALA A 40 8.35 12.68 -1.93
C ALA A 40 6.96 13.07 -1.40
N GLU A 41 6.69 14.36 -1.18
CA GLU A 41 5.38 14.84 -0.73
C GLU A 41 4.27 14.56 -1.75
N LEU A 42 4.56 14.74 -3.05
CA LEU A 42 3.60 14.40 -4.11
C LEU A 42 3.34 12.90 -4.20
N ALA A 43 4.35 12.06 -3.96
CA ALA A 43 4.18 10.62 -3.91
C ALA A 43 3.29 10.20 -2.72
N GLU A 44 3.50 10.81 -1.55
CA GLU A 44 2.66 10.58 -0.38
C GLU A 44 1.22 11.05 -0.60
N LEU A 45 1.03 12.24 -1.18
CA LEU A 45 -0.29 12.74 -1.55
C LEU A 45 -1.00 11.79 -2.52
N ASN A 46 -0.28 11.29 -3.53
CA ASN A 46 -0.82 10.31 -4.46
C ASN A 46 -1.21 9.00 -3.77
N TYR A 47 -0.43 8.54 -2.79
CA TYR A 47 -0.79 7.35 -2.02
C TYR A 47 -2.06 7.57 -1.18
N ARG A 48 -2.16 8.68 -0.46
CA ARG A 48 -3.37 9.05 0.31
C ARG A 48 -4.60 9.14 -0.61
N ARG A 49 -4.45 9.82 -1.75
CA ARG A 49 -5.51 9.95 -2.74
C ARG A 49 -5.88 8.62 -3.39
N ALA A 50 -4.92 7.72 -3.62
CA ALA A 50 -5.21 6.37 -4.12
C ALA A 50 -6.03 5.56 -3.12
N ALA A 51 -5.76 5.70 -1.82
CA ALA A 51 -6.57 5.07 -0.75
C ALA A 51 -8.00 5.63 -0.72
N GLU A 52 -8.17 6.95 -0.90
CA GLU A 52 -9.49 7.60 -1.01
C GLU A 52 -10.26 7.15 -2.26
N ILE A 53 -9.61 7.16 -3.44
CA ILE A 53 -10.24 6.76 -4.72
C ILE A 53 -10.56 5.27 -4.74
N MET A 54 -9.72 4.43 -4.15
CA MET A 54 -10.05 3.02 -3.99
C MET A 54 -11.18 2.79 -2.98
N GLY A 55 -11.74 3.83 -2.37
CA GLY A 55 -12.89 3.75 -1.47
C GLY A 55 -12.52 3.05 -0.17
N GLY A 56 -11.34 3.30 0.39
CA GLY A 56 -10.82 2.57 1.55
C GLY A 56 -11.82 2.44 2.71
N SER A 57 -12.41 3.55 3.16
CA SER A 57 -13.45 3.54 4.20
C SER A 57 -14.75 2.91 3.71
N ASP A 58 -15.27 3.37 2.56
CA ASP A 58 -16.61 3.01 2.10
C ASP A 58 -16.68 1.54 1.67
N LYS A 59 -15.60 0.99 1.09
CA LYS A 59 -15.49 -0.44 0.78
C LYS A 59 -15.27 -1.27 2.04
N LEU A 60 -14.57 -0.74 3.04
CA LEU A 60 -14.41 -1.42 4.32
C LEU A 60 -15.75 -1.49 5.05
N GLU A 61 -16.48 -0.38 5.13
CA GLU A 61 -17.83 -0.33 5.71
C GLU A 61 -18.76 -1.30 4.99
N ARG A 62 -18.80 -1.26 3.65
CA ARG A 62 -19.61 -2.20 2.87
C ARG A 62 -19.21 -3.67 3.10
N PHE A 63 -17.92 -3.97 3.22
CA PHE A 63 -17.45 -5.33 3.52
C PHE A 63 -17.86 -5.77 4.93
N LEU A 64 -17.83 -4.86 5.91
CA LEU A 64 -18.30 -5.13 7.27
C LEU A 64 -19.81 -5.33 7.30
N ASP A 65 -20.59 -4.54 6.55
CA ASP A 65 -22.03 -4.72 6.40
C ASP A 65 -22.38 -6.07 5.77
N GLU A 66 -21.63 -6.49 4.73
CA GLU A 66 -21.77 -7.81 4.11
C GLU A 66 -21.46 -8.95 5.11
N LEU A 67 -20.42 -8.78 5.93
CA LEU A 67 -19.99 -9.76 6.92
C LEU A 67 -20.96 -9.83 8.12
N GLU A 68 -21.58 -8.72 8.51
CA GLU A 68 -22.64 -8.69 9.53
C GLU A 68 -23.96 -9.28 8.99
N ALA A 69 -24.27 -9.05 7.71
CA ALA A 69 -25.44 -9.62 7.05
C ALA A 69 -25.31 -11.13 6.78
N GLU A 70 -24.08 -11.64 6.63
CA GLU A 70 -23.81 -13.08 6.62
C GLU A 70 -24.18 -13.68 7.98
N ALA A 71 -25.30 -14.39 8.04
CA ALA A 71 -25.74 -15.17 9.20
C ALA A 71 -24.91 -16.46 9.40
N ILE A 72 -23.59 -16.33 9.26
CA ILE A 72 -22.63 -17.43 9.28
C ILE A 72 -21.91 -17.37 10.63
N ASP A 73 -21.93 -18.45 11.40
CA ASP A 73 -21.05 -18.58 12.56
C ASP A 73 -19.62 -18.82 12.04
N PRO A 74 -18.62 -17.98 12.37
CA PRO A 74 -17.24 -18.19 11.96
C PRO A 74 -16.67 -19.56 12.34
N LYS A 75 -17.25 -20.22 13.36
CA LYS A 75 -16.92 -21.59 13.76
C LYS A 75 -17.31 -22.65 12.73
N ASP A 76 -18.26 -22.35 11.86
CA ASP A 76 -18.76 -23.28 10.84
C ASP A 76 -17.95 -23.20 9.53
N TYR A 77 -17.03 -22.23 9.39
CA TYR A 77 -16.31 -21.96 8.13
C TYR A 77 -14.87 -22.47 8.08
N VAL A 78 -14.19 -22.49 9.22
CA VAL A 78 -12.79 -22.96 9.30
C VAL A 78 -12.61 -23.73 10.59
N ASP A 79 -12.54 -25.05 10.49
CA ASP A 79 -11.89 -25.84 11.54
C ASP A 79 -10.39 -25.54 11.47
N ALA A 80 -9.89 -24.80 12.46
CA ALA A 80 -8.51 -24.39 12.52
C ALA A 80 -7.57 -25.60 12.52
N GLU A 81 -7.95 -26.72 13.14
CA GLU A 81 -7.11 -27.91 13.20
C GLU A 81 -6.93 -28.53 11.81
N ASP A 82 -8.02 -28.69 11.06
CA ASP A 82 -7.99 -29.23 9.70
C ASP A 82 -7.23 -28.30 8.74
N PHE A 83 -7.49 -26.99 8.81
CA PHE A 83 -6.79 -26.00 7.98
C PHE A 83 -5.27 -26.02 8.23
N PHE A 84 -4.84 -26.05 9.49
CA PHE A 84 -3.41 -26.09 9.82
C PHE A 84 -2.77 -27.45 9.51
N ALA A 85 -3.52 -28.55 9.60
CA ALA A 85 -3.06 -29.86 9.18
C ALA A 85 -2.75 -29.90 7.68
N ASP A 86 -3.68 -29.40 6.85
CA ASP A 86 -3.53 -29.32 5.38
C ASP A 86 -2.40 -28.38 4.96
N LEU A 87 -2.30 -27.22 5.61
CA LEU A 87 -1.20 -26.28 5.36
C LEU A 87 0.16 -26.92 5.68
N ARG A 88 0.27 -27.62 6.81
CA ARG A 88 1.50 -28.30 7.22
C ARG A 88 1.86 -29.43 6.26
N ALA A 89 0.88 -30.21 5.82
CA ALA A 89 1.09 -31.27 4.83
C ALA A 89 1.60 -30.70 3.50
N THR A 90 0.99 -29.61 3.04
CA THR A 90 1.38 -28.92 1.80
C THR A 90 2.81 -28.36 1.88
N VAL A 91 3.15 -27.70 2.99
CA VAL A 91 4.50 -27.17 3.22
C VAL A 91 5.52 -28.30 3.26
N LYS A 92 5.22 -29.39 3.97
CA LYS A 92 6.09 -30.57 4.02
C LYS A 92 6.32 -31.17 2.64
N GLN A 93 5.27 -31.34 1.85
CA GLN A 93 5.38 -31.86 0.47
C GLN A 93 6.28 -30.99 -0.40
N ARG A 94 6.20 -29.65 -0.27
CA ARG A 94 7.07 -28.71 -1.01
C ARG A 94 8.53 -28.77 -0.55
N LEU A 95 8.79 -29.08 0.70
CA LEU A 95 10.15 -29.23 1.26
C LEU A 95 10.76 -30.59 0.89
N ASP A 96 9.94 -31.63 0.86
CA ASP A 96 10.35 -33.00 0.54
C ASP A 96 10.49 -33.23 -0.98
N THR A 97 9.93 -32.34 -1.81
CA THR A 97 10.13 -32.38 -3.27
C THR A 97 11.55 -31.87 -3.59
N PRO A 98 12.43 -32.72 -4.18
CA PRO A 98 13.78 -32.28 -4.54
C PRO A 98 13.69 -31.13 -5.53
N ARG A 99 14.35 -30.02 -5.23
CA ARG A 99 14.62 -29.00 -6.23
C ARG A 99 15.70 -29.58 -7.14
N GLY A 100 15.27 -30.08 -8.29
CA GLY A 100 16.16 -30.52 -9.37
C GLY A 100 17.07 -29.39 -9.85
#